data_AF-A0A1B9I8B6-F1
#
_entry.id   AF-A0A1B9I8B6-F1
#
_cell.length_a   1.000
_cell.length_b   1.000
_cell.length_c   1.000
_cell.angle_alpha   90.00
_cell.angle_beta   90.00
_cell.angle_gamma   90.00
#
_symmetry.space_group_name_H-M   'P 1'
#
loop_
_entity.id
_entity.type
_entity.pdbx_description
1 polymer ?
#
loop_
_entity_poly.entity_id
_entity_poly.type
_entity_poly.pdbx_seq_one_letter_code
_entity_poly.pdbx_strand_id
1 'polypeptide(L)' 'MAPPMNADAKRLRTIIVSFPILVVTTAILYRRTMLGEEQRKIPRDITDLATAQERIGQVGGVPWEVQGMEHEARGTR' A
#
# COMPACT_ATOMS: atom_id res chain seq x y z
N MET A 1 29.25 18.03 1.51
CA MET A 1 27.90 18.58 1.26
C MET A 1 27.69 18.62 -0.24
N ALA A 2 26.61 18.02 -0.75
CA ALA A 2 26.31 18.08 -2.18
C ALA A 2 25.91 19.53 -2.56
N PRO A 3 26.36 20.04 -3.73
CA PRO A 3 25.97 21.37 -4.19
C PRO A 3 24.44 21.48 -4.36
N PRO A 4 23.86 22.67 -4.10
CA PRO A 4 22.42 22.88 -4.19
C PRO A 4 21.92 22.59 -5.61
N MET A 5 20.83 21.84 -5.70
CA MET A 5 20.28 21.35 -6.96
C MET A 5 19.58 22.48 -7.73
N ASN A 6 19.82 22.57 -9.05
CA ASN A 6 19.15 23.52 -9.94
C ASN A 6 17.61 23.42 -9.81
N ALA A 7 16.91 24.56 -9.84
CA ALA A 7 15.45 24.63 -9.76
C ALA A 7 14.75 23.74 -10.82
N ASP A 8 15.29 23.68 -12.03
CA ASP A 8 14.76 22.83 -13.11
C ASP A 8 14.96 21.35 -12.81
N ALA A 9 16.11 20.98 -12.26
CA ALA A 9 16.36 19.61 -11.82
C ALA A 9 15.42 19.20 -10.68
N LYS A 10 15.04 20.14 -9.79
CA LYS A 10 14.05 19.88 -8.73
C LYS A 10 12.67 19.63 -9.32
N ARG A 11 12.23 20.44 -10.29
CA ARG A 11 10.97 20.24 -11.01
C ARG A 11 10.95 18.92 -11.78
N LEU A 12 12.03 18.61 -12.49
CA LEU A 12 12.16 17.36 -13.24
C LEU A 12 12.07 16.14 -12.32
N ARG A 13 12.75 16.16 -11.17
CA ARG A 13 12.65 15.10 -10.16
C ARG A 13 11.21 14.93 -9.66
N THR A 14 10.50 16.03 -9.42
CA THR A 14 9.08 15.96 -9.04
C THR A 14 8.25 15.30 -10.12
N ILE A 15 8.42 15.69 -11.38
CA ILE A 15 7.67 15.11 -12.51
C ILE A 15 7.97 13.62 -12.65
N ILE A 16 9.24 13.21 -12.59
CA ILE A 16 9.65 11.80 -12.70
C ILE A 16 8.97 10.94 -11.61
N VAL A 17 8.76 11.49 -10.42
CA VAL A 17 8.12 10.76 -9.31
C VAL A 17 6.59 10.82 -9.37
N SER A 18 6.01 11.97 -9.68
CA SER A 18 4.55 12.17 -9.65
C SER A 18 3.84 11.66 -10.90
N PHE A 19 4.50 11.74 -12.06
CA PHE A 19 3.90 11.35 -13.34
C PHE A 19 3.49 9.87 -13.40
N PRO A 20 4.31 8.88 -12.97
CA PRO A 20 3.89 7.48 -12.96
C PRO A 20 2.67 7.23 -12.05
N ILE A 21 2.61 7.89 -10.89
CA ILE A 21 1.48 7.79 -9.96
C ILE A 21 0.20 8.30 -10.63
N LEU A 22 0.28 9.45 -11.31
CA LEU A 22 -0.83 9.99 -12.09
C LEU A 22 -1.28 9.02 -13.18
N VAL A 23 -0.35 8.48 -13.99
CA VAL A 23 -0.69 7.54 -15.07
C VAL A 23 -1.41 6.30 -14.53
N VAL A 24 -0.89 5.69 -13.46
CA VAL A 24 -1.48 4.48 -12.86
C VAL A 24 -2.88 4.77 -12.30
N THR A 25 -3.03 5.86 -11.56
CA THR A 25 -4.32 6.22 -10.96
C THR A 25 -5.37 6.56 -12.04
N THR A 26 -4.99 7.33 -13.07
CA THR A 26 -5.87 7.61 -14.21
C THR A 26 -6.25 6.34 -14.94
N ALA A 27 -5.32 5.41 -15.19
CA ALA A 27 -5.63 4.15 -15.86
C ALA A 27 -6.61 3.27 -15.04
N ILE A 28 -6.42 3.17 -13.73
CA ILE A 28 -7.34 2.45 -12.84
C ILE A 28 -8.73 3.08 -12.85
N LEU A 29 -8.79 4.41 -12.75
CA LEU A 29 -10.07 5.13 -12.79
C LEU A 29 -10.77 4.94 -14.13
N TYR A 30 -10.05 5.07 -15.25
CA TYR A 30 -10.61 4.84 -16.59
C TYR A 30 -11.21 3.43 -16.73
N ARG A 31 -10.51 2.41 -16.25
CA ARG A 31 -11.02 1.04 -16.22
C ARG A 31 -12.29 0.87 -15.39
N ARG A 32 -12.39 1.56 -14.26
CA ARG A 32 -13.56 1.49 -13.37
C ARG A 32 -14.75 2.30 -13.89
N THR A 33 -14.50 3.52 -14.38
CA THR A 33 -15.57 4.47 -14.71
C THR A 33 -16.06 4.33 -16.15
N MET A 34 -15.18 3.96 -17.09
CA MET A 34 -15.52 3.88 -18.51
C MET A 34 -15.65 2.43 -18.99
N LEU A 35 -14.77 1.53 -18.53
CA LEU A 35 -14.82 0.11 -18.93
C LEU A 35 -15.70 -0.75 -18.01
N GLY A 36 -16.19 -0.20 -16.89
CA GLY A 36 -17.09 -0.89 -15.99
C GLY A 36 -16.46 -2.08 -15.25
N GLU A 37 -15.11 -2.15 -15.16
CA GLU A 37 -14.45 -3.20 -14.38
C GLU A 37 -14.92 -3.14 -12.91
N GLU A 38 -15.44 -4.26 -12.40
CA GLU A 38 -15.94 -4.34 -11.03
C GLU A 38 -14.84 -3.98 -10.02
N GLN A 39 -15.16 -3.07 -9.09
CA GLN A 39 -14.26 -2.82 -7.96
C GLN A 39 -14.11 -4.11 -7.15
N ARG A 40 -12.90 -4.67 -7.11
CA ARG A 40 -12.57 -5.77 -6.18
C ARG A 40 -12.84 -5.29 -4.77
N LYS A 41 -13.91 -5.82 -4.16
CA LYS A 41 -14.27 -5.52 -2.78
C LYS A 41 -13.21 -6.15 -1.88
N ILE A 42 -12.65 -5.35 -0.98
CA ILE A 42 -11.86 -5.90 0.12
C ILE A 42 -12.85 -6.72 0.97
N PRO A 43 -12.59 -8.01 1.18
CA PRO A 43 -13.44 -8.80 2.07
C PRO A 43 -13.46 -8.15 3.44
N ARG A 44 -14.66 -7.83 3.92
CA ARG A 44 -14.87 -7.25 5.25
C ARG A 44 -15.18 -8.30 6.31
N ASP A 45 -15.18 -9.57 5.91
CA ASP A 45 -15.46 -10.66 6.80
C ASP A 45 -14.18 -11.04 7.56
N ILE A 46 -14.26 -11.04 8.87
CA ILE A 46 -13.15 -11.34 9.78
C ILE A 46 -12.66 -12.79 9.54
N THR A 47 -13.58 -13.65 9.08
CA THR A 47 -13.33 -15.02 8.64
C THR A 47 -12.43 -15.08 7.39
N ASP A 48 -12.55 -14.09 6.51
CA ASP A 48 -11.76 -14.02 5.27
C ASP A 48 -10.37 -13.41 5.53
N LEU A 49 -10.20 -12.61 6.58
CA LEU A 49 -8.88 -12.18 7.06
C LEU A 49 -8.03 -13.37 7.53
N ALA A 50 -8.60 -14.28 8.33
CA ALA A 50 -7.89 -15.48 8.80
C ALA A 50 -7.50 -16.40 7.61
N THR A 51 -8.43 -16.60 6.67
CA THR A 51 -8.20 -17.41 5.47
C THR A 51 -7.21 -16.75 4.51
N ALA A 52 -7.24 -15.42 4.38
CA ALA A 52 -6.26 -14.65 3.62
C ALA A 52 -4.88 -14.69 4.29
N GLN A 53 -4.79 -14.61 5.63
CA GLN A 53 -3.54 -14.76 6.37
C GLN A 53 -2.91 -16.14 6.16
N GLU A 54 -3.71 -17.20 6.16
CA GLU A 54 -3.27 -18.57 5.89
C GLU A 54 -2.70 -18.71 4.47
N ARG A 55 -3.37 -18.14 3.47
CA ARG A 55 -2.87 -18.11 2.07
C ARG A 55 -1.63 -17.24 1.91
N ILE A 56 -1.51 -16.13 2.64
CA ILE A 56 -0.31 -15.27 2.64
C ILE A 56 0.87 -15.99 3.34
N GLY A 57 0.60 -16.80 4.37
CA GLY A 57 1.59 -17.66 5.02
C GLY A 57 2.16 -18.74 4.09
N GLN A 58 1.32 -19.32 3.22
CA GLN A 58 1.77 -20.34 2.24
C GLN A 58 2.67 -19.77 1.12
N VAL A 59 2.55 -18.48 0.78
CA VAL A 59 3.34 -17.84 -0.29
C VAL A 59 4.70 -17.33 0.23
N GLY A 60 5.05 -17.62 1.48
CA GLY A 60 6.37 -17.30 2.03
C GLY A 60 6.46 -15.91 2.67
N GLY A 61 5.49 -15.58 3.53
CA GLY A 61 5.68 -14.72 4.70
C GLY A 61 6.02 -13.25 4.46
N VAL A 62 5.10 -12.37 4.85
CA VAL A 62 5.41 -10.94 5.03
C VAL A 62 6.19 -10.72 6.35
N PRO A 63 7.35 -10.04 6.34
CA PRO A 63 8.32 -10.05 7.44
C PRO A 63 8.10 -9.00 8.55
N TRP A 64 6.93 -8.36 8.64
CA TRP A 64 6.65 -7.42 9.73
C TRP A 64 5.87 -8.13 10.84
N GLU A 65 6.56 -8.43 11.93
CA GLU A 65 5.96 -8.88 13.20
C GLU A 65 4.88 -7.87 13.63
N VAL A 66 3.68 -8.34 13.98
CA VAL A 66 2.59 -7.50 14.48
C VAL A 66 2.97 -6.98 15.87
N GLN A 67 3.61 -5.81 15.89
CA GLN A 67 4.22 -5.16 17.05
C GLN A 67 3.17 -4.50 17.98
N GLY A 68 2.16 -5.25 18.42
CA GLY A 68 1.02 -4.69 19.17
C GLY A 68 0.54 -5.45 20.40
N MET A 69 1.02 -6.67 20.68
CA MET A 69 0.45 -7.51 21.76
C MET A 69 1.29 -7.60 23.05
N GLU A 70 2.30 -6.75 23.24
CA GLU A 70 3.17 -6.86 24.44
C GLU A 70 2.73 -5.98 25.63
N HIS A 71 1.83 -5.02 25.45
CA HIS A 71 1.53 -4.04 26.51
C HIS A 71 0.36 -4.39 27.47
N GLU A 72 -0.39 -5.47 27.25
CA GLU A 72 -1.59 -5.75 28.06
C GLU A 72 -1.38 -6.79 29.20
N ALA A 73 -0.23 -7.46 29.26
CA ALA A 73 -0.01 -8.53 30.25
C ALA A 73 0.82 -8.13 31.49
N ARG A 74 1.14 -6.84 31.68
CA ARG A 74 1.81 -6.33 32.89
C ARG A 74 1.01 -5.21 33.54
N GLY A 75 -0.15 -5.58 34.10
CA GLY A 75 -1.03 -4.61 34.75
C GLY A 75 -1.99 -5.22 35.75
N THR A 76 -1.62 -6.31 36.43
CA THR A 76 -2.36 -6.81 37.59
C THR A 76 -1.39 -7.17 38.70
N ARG A 77 -1.08 -6.18 39.53
CA ARG A 77 -0.68 -6.38 40.91
C ARG A 77 -1.39 -5.35 41.78
#